data_AF-A0A2V6JG76-F1
#
_entry.id   AF-A0A2V6JG76-F1
#
_cell.length_a   1.000
_cell.length_b   1.000
_cell.length_c   1.000
_cell.angle_alpha   90.00
_cell.angle_beta   90.00
_cell.angle_gamma   90.00
#
_symmetry.space_group_name_H-M   'P 1'
#
loop_
_entity.id
_entity.type
_entity.pdbx_description
1 polymer ?
#
loop_
_entity_poly.entity_id
_entity_poly.type
_entity_poly.pdbx_seq_one_letter_code
_entity_poly.pdbx_strand_id
1 'polypeptide(L)'
;MKNFAARKIAIAGLIFAIAQTASAQPPPDDTARFLAGMPLPKNSPLAPLTTDPAWQEHSANFERAFAKMNRRQLLKLHAWEEQYFPEAREHIPVAFYMFSGPDFLYVDQFFPKADVYILCGKESMGPPPDPLQTGNLGSALHNLEEAMNSSLRFSFFITKDMKVDLQSQELKGTLPILYVFLARADKSIKDVTYGSLSAGGEFQRSHPGNGGTPGVRIDYIDNHSGQQQTLYYFTTDISDGGISSSPGFLRFCDHFGVGCSFLKSSSYLMFEEGFNRIRDFILDHSKTIVQDDAGIPLA
;
A
#
# COMPACT_ATOMS: atom_id res chain seq x y z
N MET A 1 64.00 -59.23 -14.64
CA MET A 1 63.72 -58.66 -13.29
C MET A 1 64.33 -57.29 -13.18
N LYS A 2 63.50 -56.23 -13.20
CA LYS A 2 63.70 -54.89 -12.61
C LYS A 2 62.52 -54.03 -13.07
N ASN A 3 61.48 -53.96 -12.25
CA ASN A 3 60.32 -53.11 -12.45
C ASN A 3 60.69 -51.67 -12.09
N PHE A 4 60.56 -50.74 -13.03
CA PHE A 4 60.55 -49.30 -12.77
C PHE A 4 59.11 -48.85 -12.56
N ALA A 5 58.79 -48.36 -11.36
CA ALA A 5 57.48 -47.82 -11.02
C ALA A 5 57.35 -46.39 -11.57
N ALA A 6 56.35 -46.14 -12.41
CA ALA A 6 55.98 -44.82 -12.88
C ALA A 6 55.22 -44.04 -11.79
N ARG A 7 55.76 -42.90 -11.37
CA ARG A 7 55.09 -41.94 -10.48
C ARG A 7 53.97 -41.23 -11.26
N LYS A 8 52.72 -41.39 -10.80
CA LYS A 8 51.58 -40.57 -11.24
C LYS A 8 51.66 -39.21 -10.55
N ILE A 9 51.78 -38.13 -11.32
CA ILE A 9 51.63 -36.75 -10.85
C ILE A 9 50.14 -36.42 -10.99
N ALA A 10 49.44 -36.25 -9.88
CA ALA A 10 48.07 -35.76 -9.85
C ALA A 10 48.10 -34.22 -9.84
N ILE A 11 47.65 -33.60 -10.92
CA ILE A 11 47.40 -32.15 -10.99
C ILE A 11 46.01 -31.93 -10.38
N ALA A 12 45.96 -31.38 -9.17
CA ALA A 12 44.70 -30.93 -8.56
C ALA A 12 44.29 -29.60 -9.21
N GLY A 13 43.32 -29.64 -10.11
CA GLY A 13 42.67 -28.45 -10.66
C GLY A 13 41.75 -27.83 -9.61
N LEU A 14 42.06 -26.60 -9.20
CA LEU A 14 41.20 -25.80 -8.34
C LEU A 14 40.03 -25.27 -9.19
N ILE A 15 38.83 -25.84 -9.03
CA ILE A 15 37.60 -25.30 -9.62
C ILE A 15 37.13 -24.17 -8.68
N PHE A 16 37.34 -22.91 -9.09
CA PHE A 16 36.66 -21.78 -8.46
C PHE A 16 35.20 -21.81 -8.89
N ALA A 17 34.33 -22.30 -8.01
CA ALA A 17 32.89 -22.10 -8.16
C ALA A 17 32.59 -20.62 -7.91
N ILE A 18 32.35 -19.87 -8.98
CA ILE A 18 31.76 -18.53 -8.88
C ILE A 18 30.31 -18.77 -8.48
N ALA A 19 30.00 -18.59 -7.19
CA ALA A 19 28.62 -18.51 -6.74
C ALA A 19 28.01 -17.27 -7.40
N GLN A 20 27.17 -17.48 -8.42
CA GLN A 20 26.26 -16.46 -8.89
C GLN A 20 25.35 -16.13 -7.71
N THR A 21 25.60 -15.02 -7.03
CA THR A 21 24.61 -14.42 -6.14
C THR A 21 23.44 -14.04 -7.02
N ALA A 22 22.37 -14.85 -7.00
CA ALA A 22 21.08 -14.41 -7.49
C ALA A 22 20.83 -13.04 -6.85
N SER A 23 20.59 -12.01 -7.67
CA SER A 23 20.24 -10.68 -7.17
C SER A 23 18.98 -10.86 -6.32
N ALA A 24 19.14 -10.82 -5.00
CA ALA A 24 18.01 -10.92 -4.10
C ALA A 24 17.15 -9.68 -4.35
N GLN A 25 15.88 -9.90 -4.69
CA GLN A 25 14.91 -8.82 -4.78
C GLN A 25 14.96 -7.99 -3.50
N PRO A 26 14.91 -6.65 -3.60
CA PRO A 26 15.01 -5.79 -2.43
C PRO A 26 13.87 -6.13 -1.45
N PRO A 27 14.13 -6.14 -0.13
CA PRO A 27 13.08 -6.30 0.87
C PRO A 27 11.94 -5.29 0.62
N PRO A 28 10.66 -5.64 0.81
CA PRO A 28 9.55 -4.72 0.59
C PRO A 28 9.66 -3.41 1.38
N ASP A 29 10.19 -3.47 2.61
CA ASP A 29 10.46 -2.28 3.43
C ASP A 29 11.50 -1.35 2.80
N ASP A 30 12.59 -1.91 2.27
CA ASP A 30 13.62 -1.14 1.56
C ASP A 30 13.00 -0.48 0.32
N THR A 31 12.19 -1.21 -0.45
CA THR A 31 11.46 -0.64 -1.59
C THR A 31 10.55 0.50 -1.15
N ALA A 32 9.79 0.33 -0.07
CA ALA A 32 8.89 1.37 0.43
C ALA A 32 9.64 2.63 0.87
N ARG A 33 10.74 2.48 1.61
CA ARG A 33 11.58 3.60 2.04
C ARG A 33 12.25 4.29 0.87
N PHE A 34 12.70 3.52 -0.13
CA PHE A 34 13.29 4.07 -1.36
C PHE A 34 12.29 4.93 -2.12
N LEU A 35 11.08 4.40 -2.36
CA LEU A 35 9.98 5.11 -3.03
C LEU A 35 9.49 6.31 -2.22
N ALA A 36 9.59 6.24 -0.90
CA ALA A 36 9.26 7.34 -0.01
C ALA A 36 10.36 8.42 0.06
N GLY A 37 11.48 8.25 -0.63
CA GLY A 37 12.62 9.16 -0.55
C GLY A 37 13.22 9.22 0.86
N MET A 38 13.17 8.11 1.60
CA MET A 38 13.66 7.99 2.98
C MET A 38 15.01 7.27 3.04
N PRO A 39 15.79 7.44 4.13
CA PRO A 39 17.04 6.71 4.31
C PRO A 39 16.83 5.18 4.32
N LEU A 40 17.77 4.47 3.68
CA LEU A 40 17.81 3.02 3.59
C LEU A 40 18.86 2.40 4.54
N PRO A 41 18.69 1.12 4.93
CA PRO A 41 19.77 0.34 5.53
C PRO A 41 21.01 0.31 4.62
N LYS A 42 22.21 0.38 5.20
CA LYS A 42 23.47 0.41 4.44
C LYS A 42 23.69 -0.83 3.56
N ASN A 43 23.13 -1.97 3.96
CA ASN A 43 23.21 -3.24 3.24
C ASN A 43 22.05 -3.44 2.25
N SER A 44 21.18 -2.45 2.06
CA SER A 44 20.09 -2.53 1.10
C SER A 44 20.63 -2.67 -0.33
N PRO A 45 20.06 -3.56 -1.17
CA PRO A 45 20.36 -3.60 -2.60
C PRO A 45 20.05 -2.28 -3.32
N LEU A 46 19.15 -1.46 -2.76
CA LEU A 46 18.76 -0.17 -3.32
C LEU A 46 19.68 0.99 -2.88
N ALA A 47 20.55 0.78 -1.89
CA ALA A 47 21.43 1.82 -1.38
C ALA A 47 22.28 2.51 -2.47
N PRO A 48 22.84 1.82 -3.49
CA PRO A 48 23.58 2.49 -4.56
C PRO A 48 22.74 3.49 -5.36
N LEU A 49 21.45 3.21 -5.58
CA LEU A 49 20.55 4.09 -6.33
C LEU A 49 20.29 5.42 -5.62
N THR A 50 20.50 5.50 -4.31
CA THR A 50 20.34 6.74 -3.53
C THR A 50 21.42 7.80 -3.80
N THR A 51 22.48 7.43 -4.52
CA THR A 51 23.51 8.37 -4.97
C THR A 51 23.13 9.09 -6.27
N ASP A 52 22.07 8.63 -6.94
CA ASP A 52 21.54 9.27 -8.13
C ASP A 52 20.97 10.67 -7.78
N PRO A 53 21.38 11.74 -8.50
CA PRO A 53 20.86 13.08 -8.27
C PRO A 53 19.32 13.18 -8.33
N ALA A 54 18.67 12.41 -9.21
CA ALA A 54 17.22 12.41 -9.33
C ALA A 54 16.56 11.83 -8.08
N TRP A 55 17.15 10.79 -7.46
CA TRP A 55 16.66 10.27 -6.19
C TRP A 55 16.87 11.25 -5.04
N GLN A 56 17.99 11.97 -5.02
CA GLN A 56 18.26 12.99 -3.99
C GLN A 56 17.29 14.17 -4.08
N GLU A 57 16.98 14.62 -5.30
CA GLU A 57 15.96 15.63 -5.55
C GLU A 57 14.58 15.15 -5.10
N HIS A 58 14.20 13.93 -5.46
CA HIS A 58 12.97 13.28 -5.02
C HIS A 58 12.85 13.21 -3.49
N SER A 59 13.90 12.73 -2.80
CA SER A 59 13.97 12.68 -1.34
C SER A 59 13.74 14.04 -0.71
N ALA A 60 14.43 15.08 -1.20
CA ALA A 60 14.26 16.45 -0.71
C ALA A 60 12.87 17.05 -1.04
N ASN A 61 12.26 16.65 -2.15
CA ASN A 61 10.91 17.06 -2.51
C ASN A 61 9.88 16.44 -1.55
N PHE A 62 9.89 15.12 -1.40
CA PHE A 62 8.97 14.42 -0.49
C PHE A 62 9.16 14.86 0.96
N GLU A 63 10.38 15.09 1.43
CA GLU A 63 10.59 15.61 2.78
C GLU A 63 9.89 16.95 3.00
N ARG A 64 10.01 17.89 2.06
CA ARG A 64 9.29 19.17 2.13
C ARG A 64 7.77 18.99 2.03
N ALA A 65 7.30 18.11 1.14
CA ALA A 65 5.88 17.88 0.92
C ALA A 65 5.19 17.28 2.16
N PHE A 66 5.76 16.21 2.72
CA PHE A 66 5.24 15.56 3.93
C PHE A 66 5.36 16.45 5.16
N ALA A 67 6.46 17.18 5.34
CA ALA A 67 6.60 18.13 6.44
C ALA A 67 5.54 19.26 6.37
N LYS A 68 5.25 19.75 5.17
CA LYS A 68 4.21 20.77 4.93
C LYS A 68 2.81 20.21 5.19
N MET A 69 2.52 19.00 4.70
CA MET A 69 1.25 18.31 4.93
C MET A 69 1.02 18.07 6.43
N ASN A 70 2.01 17.54 7.14
CA ASN A 70 1.94 17.31 8.58
C ASN A 70 1.59 18.60 9.34
N ARG A 71 2.32 19.69 9.08
CA ARG A 71 2.08 20.99 9.75
C ARG A 71 0.71 21.60 9.43
N ARG A 72 0.24 21.46 8.19
CA ARG A 72 -1.00 22.11 7.74
C ARG A 72 -2.25 21.32 8.07
N GLN A 73 -2.13 20.00 8.10
CA GLN A 73 -3.25 19.07 8.12
C GLN A 73 -3.17 18.17 9.36
N LEU A 74 -2.20 17.27 9.43
CA LEU A 74 -2.19 16.22 10.46
C LEU A 74 -2.09 16.76 11.89
N LEU A 75 -1.26 17.78 12.16
CA LEU A 75 -1.19 18.38 13.49
C LEU A 75 -2.53 19.02 13.93
N LYS A 76 -3.31 19.55 12.98
CA LYS A 76 -4.64 20.09 13.29
C LYS A 76 -5.65 18.98 13.49
N LEU A 77 -5.54 17.92 12.69
CA LEU A 77 -6.33 16.71 12.83
C LEU A 77 -6.13 16.10 14.22
N HIS A 78 -4.89 15.87 14.65
CA HIS A 78 -4.58 15.30 15.97
C HIS A 78 -5.11 16.17 17.11
N ALA A 79 -4.99 17.50 16.99
CA ALA A 79 -5.56 18.42 17.98
C ALA A 79 -7.10 18.35 18.04
N TRP A 80 -7.75 18.17 16.88
CA TRP A 80 -9.20 17.97 16.81
C TRP A 80 -9.61 16.60 17.38
N GLU A 81 -8.91 15.52 17.04
CA GLU A 81 -9.18 14.17 17.54
C GLU A 81 -9.04 14.09 19.05
N GLU A 82 -7.99 14.70 19.61
CA GLU A 82 -7.80 14.75 21.07
C GLU A 82 -8.97 15.40 21.80
N GLN A 83 -9.63 16.37 21.18
CA GLN A 83 -10.74 17.11 21.78
C GLN A 83 -12.11 16.47 21.50
N TYR A 84 -12.34 15.95 20.29
CA TYR A 84 -13.67 15.60 19.81
C TYR A 84 -13.84 14.13 19.44
N PHE A 85 -12.76 13.37 19.33
CA PHE A 85 -12.82 11.95 18.99
C PHE A 85 -11.80 11.11 19.79
N PRO A 86 -11.84 11.14 21.13
CA PRO A 86 -10.90 10.40 21.97
C PRO A 86 -11.00 8.87 21.78
N GLU A 87 -12.16 8.35 21.36
CA GLU A 87 -12.43 6.94 21.10
C GLU A 87 -11.61 6.39 19.93
N ALA A 88 -11.10 7.26 19.04
CA ALA A 88 -10.14 6.89 17.99
C ALA A 88 -8.90 6.15 18.51
N ARG A 89 -8.58 6.35 19.80
CA ARG A 89 -7.41 5.76 20.48
C ARG A 89 -7.73 4.42 21.15
N GLU A 90 -8.95 3.91 21.06
CA GLU A 90 -9.29 2.58 21.52
C GLU A 90 -8.80 1.51 20.54
N HIS A 91 -8.80 0.25 20.98
CA HIS A 91 -8.48 -0.88 20.10
C HIS A 91 -9.61 -1.08 19.08
N ILE A 92 -9.24 -1.23 17.81
CA ILE A 92 -10.20 -1.41 16.71
C ILE A 92 -9.87 -2.74 16.01
N PRO A 93 -10.80 -3.71 15.92
CA PRO A 93 -10.49 -4.98 15.26
C PRO A 93 -10.29 -4.81 13.74
N VAL A 94 -11.08 -3.93 13.12
CA VAL A 94 -11.02 -3.66 11.68
C VAL A 94 -11.45 -2.23 11.36
N ALA A 95 -10.73 -1.59 10.43
CA ALA A 95 -11.08 -0.30 9.84
C ALA A 95 -11.38 -0.47 8.34
N PHE A 96 -12.59 -0.08 7.93
CA PHE A 96 -13.06 -0.12 6.55
C PHE A 96 -12.92 1.26 5.89
N TYR A 97 -12.33 1.32 4.70
CA TYR A 97 -12.28 2.54 3.89
C TYR A 97 -12.64 2.21 2.44
N MET A 98 -13.95 2.21 2.17
CA MET A 98 -14.54 1.64 0.95
C MET A 98 -14.38 2.53 -0.29
N PHE A 99 -14.12 3.81 -0.10
CA PHE A 99 -13.84 4.78 -1.17
C PHE A 99 -12.42 5.32 -1.05
N SER A 100 -11.45 4.45 -0.73
CA SER A 100 -10.10 4.88 -0.36
C SER A 100 -9.24 5.29 -1.55
N GLY A 101 -9.38 4.60 -2.68
CA GLY A 101 -8.26 4.55 -3.64
C GLY A 101 -6.98 4.10 -2.89
N PRO A 102 -5.78 4.62 -3.25
CA PRO A 102 -4.54 4.30 -2.54
C PRO A 102 -4.33 5.10 -1.25
N ASP A 103 -5.34 5.78 -0.69
CA ASP A 103 -5.18 6.60 0.52
C ASP A 103 -5.21 5.75 1.80
N PHE A 104 -4.03 5.45 2.32
CA PHE A 104 -3.86 4.85 3.65
C PHE A 104 -3.70 5.90 4.76
N LEU A 105 -3.17 7.08 4.43
CA LEU A 105 -2.69 8.04 5.41
C LEU A 105 -3.76 8.43 6.43
N TYR A 106 -4.96 8.82 5.97
CA TYR A 106 -5.97 9.36 6.87
C TYR A 106 -6.69 8.30 7.69
N VAL A 107 -6.93 7.11 7.12
CA VAL A 107 -7.53 6.02 7.90
C VAL A 107 -6.58 5.56 9.02
N ASP A 108 -5.26 5.61 8.81
CA ASP A 108 -4.26 5.38 9.86
C ASP A 108 -4.27 6.50 10.91
N GLN A 109 -4.53 7.77 10.53
CA GLN A 109 -4.61 8.85 11.53
C GLN A 109 -5.86 8.74 12.40
N PHE A 110 -7.03 8.47 11.81
CA PHE A 110 -8.30 8.38 12.54
C PHE A 110 -8.45 7.08 13.33
N PHE A 111 -7.83 5.99 12.87
CA PHE A 111 -7.93 4.68 13.48
C PHE A 111 -6.55 4.03 13.64
N PRO A 112 -5.59 4.65 14.37
CA PRO A 112 -4.18 4.21 14.39
C PRO A 112 -3.96 2.85 15.07
N LYS A 113 -4.96 2.37 15.82
CA LYS A 113 -4.93 1.10 16.54
C LYS A 113 -5.84 0.03 15.95
N ALA A 114 -6.11 0.11 14.65
CA ALA A 114 -6.82 -0.95 13.96
C ALA A 114 -5.87 -2.14 13.70
N ASP A 115 -6.27 -3.37 14.04
CA ASP A 115 -5.47 -4.56 13.73
C ASP A 115 -5.40 -4.79 12.22
N VAL A 116 -6.51 -4.50 11.53
CA VAL A 116 -6.70 -4.72 10.10
C VAL A 116 -7.32 -3.50 9.44
N TYR A 117 -6.73 -3.06 8.34
CA TYR A 117 -7.28 -2.04 7.44
C TYR A 117 -7.73 -2.70 6.14
N ILE A 118 -8.96 -2.43 5.70
CA ILE A 118 -9.50 -2.94 4.45
C ILE A 118 -9.88 -1.76 3.57
N LEU A 119 -9.09 -1.57 2.52
CA LEU A 119 -9.21 -0.49 1.55
C LEU A 119 -9.62 -1.05 0.18
N CYS A 120 -10.32 -0.25 -0.61
CA CYS A 120 -10.57 -0.60 -2.01
C CYS A 120 -10.69 0.60 -2.94
N GLY A 121 -10.51 0.32 -4.23
CA GLY A 121 -10.69 1.29 -5.31
C GLY A 121 -10.91 0.60 -6.65
N LYS A 122 -11.16 1.39 -7.70
CA LYS A 122 -11.30 0.87 -9.07
C LYS A 122 -9.97 0.87 -9.82
N GLU A 123 -8.95 1.49 -9.24
CA GLU A 123 -7.62 1.60 -9.80
C GLU A 123 -6.90 0.24 -9.74
N SER A 124 -6.13 -0.03 -10.79
CA SER A 124 -5.27 -1.22 -10.80
C SER A 124 -4.16 -1.07 -9.75
N MET A 125 -3.88 -2.16 -9.02
CA MET A 125 -2.71 -2.22 -8.14
C MET A 125 -1.38 -2.03 -8.88
N GLY A 126 -1.32 -2.41 -10.15
CA GLY A 126 -0.07 -2.51 -10.89
C GLY A 126 0.77 -3.72 -10.46
N PRO A 127 1.94 -3.92 -11.09
CA PRO A 127 2.90 -4.94 -10.64
C PRO A 127 3.55 -4.54 -9.31
N PRO A 128 4.20 -5.48 -8.60
CA PRO A 128 5.09 -5.14 -7.50
C PRO A 128 6.11 -4.07 -7.92
N PRO A 129 6.33 -3.00 -7.13
CA PRO A 129 7.35 -2.01 -7.47
C PRO A 129 8.75 -2.63 -7.38
N ASP A 130 9.55 -2.48 -8.45
CA ASP A 130 10.94 -2.92 -8.49
C ASP A 130 11.84 -1.78 -9.00
N PRO A 131 12.39 -0.94 -8.10
CA PRO A 131 13.27 0.16 -8.48
C PRO A 131 14.54 -0.26 -9.23
N LEU A 132 15.00 -1.51 -9.08
CA LEU A 132 16.20 -2.01 -9.79
C LEU A 132 15.92 -2.27 -11.27
N GLN A 133 14.65 -2.44 -11.66
CA GLN A 133 14.21 -2.69 -13.04
C GLN A 133 13.61 -1.45 -13.70
N THR A 134 13.64 -0.30 -13.01
CA THR A 134 13.17 0.97 -13.55
C THR A 134 14.20 1.54 -14.53
N GLY A 135 13.83 1.69 -15.80
CA GLY A 135 14.71 2.15 -16.85
C GLY A 135 15.02 3.65 -16.75
N ASN A 136 14.02 4.48 -16.46
CA ASN A 136 14.18 5.92 -16.23
C ASN A 136 13.74 6.30 -14.82
N LEU A 137 14.62 6.06 -13.85
CA LEU A 137 14.37 6.31 -12.43
C LEU A 137 13.87 7.74 -12.16
N GLY A 138 14.50 8.76 -12.75
CA GLY A 138 14.09 10.15 -12.54
C GLY A 138 12.67 10.44 -13.02
N SER A 139 12.29 9.96 -14.20
CA SER A 139 10.91 10.11 -14.70
C SER A 139 9.91 9.32 -13.85
N ALA A 140 10.26 8.12 -13.41
CA ALA A 140 9.39 7.28 -12.59
C ALA A 140 9.11 7.93 -11.22
N LEU A 141 10.15 8.46 -10.57
CA LEU A 141 10.02 9.17 -9.30
C LEU A 141 9.22 10.47 -9.45
N HIS A 142 9.44 11.22 -10.53
CA HIS A 142 8.65 12.42 -10.81
C HIS A 142 7.16 12.11 -11.04
N ASN A 143 6.84 11.03 -11.77
CA ASN A 143 5.45 10.60 -11.95
C ASN A 143 4.80 10.19 -10.63
N LEU A 144 5.55 9.51 -9.74
CA LEU A 144 5.08 9.18 -8.39
C LEU A 144 4.81 10.45 -7.57
N GLU A 145 5.65 11.48 -7.69
CA GLU A 145 5.43 12.77 -7.04
C GLU A 145 4.15 13.44 -7.51
N GLU A 146 3.92 13.51 -8.82
CA GLU A 146 2.73 14.12 -9.40
C GLU A 146 1.46 13.36 -9.00
N ALA A 147 1.49 12.03 -9.05
CA ALA A 147 0.36 11.18 -8.63
C ALA A 147 -0.05 11.42 -7.16
N MET A 148 0.92 11.74 -6.29
CA MET A 148 0.67 12.01 -4.88
C MET A 148 0.41 13.49 -4.57
N ASN A 149 0.74 14.41 -5.48
CA ASN A 149 0.70 15.86 -5.25
C ASN A 149 -0.68 16.35 -4.83
N SER A 150 -1.76 15.88 -5.48
CA SER A 150 -3.12 16.29 -5.12
C SER A 150 -3.50 15.83 -3.71
N SER A 151 -3.18 14.58 -3.36
CA SER A 151 -3.49 14.00 -2.05
C SER A 151 -2.71 14.71 -0.93
N LEU A 152 -1.42 14.96 -1.14
CA LEU A 152 -0.59 15.66 -0.15
C LEU A 152 -0.96 17.14 0.03
N ARG A 153 -1.51 17.78 -1.01
CA ARG A 153 -1.93 19.20 -0.95
C ARG A 153 -3.35 19.41 -0.45
N PHE A 154 -4.28 18.56 -0.87
CA PHE A 154 -5.72 18.77 -0.71
C PHE A 154 -6.43 17.65 0.05
N SER A 155 -5.69 16.64 0.53
CA SER A 155 -6.20 15.46 1.23
C SER A 155 -6.96 14.44 0.39
N PHE A 156 -7.14 14.65 -0.92
CA PHE A 156 -7.82 13.69 -1.80
C PHE A 156 -7.09 13.51 -3.13
N PHE A 157 -7.31 12.36 -3.76
CA PHE A 157 -6.86 12.10 -5.11
C PHE A 157 -7.88 12.60 -6.13
N ILE A 158 -7.40 13.16 -7.25
CA ILE A 158 -8.26 13.56 -8.37
C ILE A 158 -8.31 12.39 -9.35
N THR A 159 -9.47 11.72 -9.45
CA THR A 159 -9.65 10.45 -10.19
C THR A 159 -9.24 10.51 -11.67
N LYS A 160 -9.43 11.66 -12.32
CA LYS A 160 -9.02 11.87 -13.72
C LYS A 160 -7.50 11.85 -13.88
N ASP A 161 -6.80 12.48 -12.94
CA ASP A 161 -5.34 12.59 -12.95
C ASP A 161 -4.73 11.25 -12.50
N MET A 162 -5.32 10.59 -11.50
CA MET A 162 -4.94 9.22 -11.10
C MET A 162 -4.95 8.23 -12.27
N LYS A 163 -6.00 8.24 -13.11
CA LYS A 163 -6.07 7.28 -14.23
C LYS A 163 -4.94 7.51 -15.25
N VAL A 164 -4.51 8.76 -15.44
CA VAL A 164 -3.42 9.11 -16.35
C VAL A 164 -2.06 8.75 -15.73
N ASP A 165 -1.87 9.10 -14.46
CA ASP A 165 -0.58 8.95 -13.77
C ASP A 165 -0.28 7.46 -13.44
N LEU A 166 -1.30 6.70 -13.04
CA LEU A 166 -1.17 5.27 -12.72
C LEU A 166 -0.99 4.37 -13.96
N GLN A 167 -1.11 4.91 -15.18
CA GLN A 167 -0.89 4.21 -16.45
C GLN A 167 0.51 4.45 -17.06
N SER A 168 1.33 5.34 -16.47
CA SER A 168 2.70 5.68 -16.93
C SER A 168 3.65 4.47 -16.96
N GLN A 169 4.59 4.34 -17.90
CA GLN A 169 5.27 3.05 -18.17
C GLN A 169 5.98 2.38 -16.98
N GLU A 170 6.41 3.13 -15.96
CA GLU A 170 7.20 2.66 -14.82
C GLU A 170 6.52 3.05 -13.49
N LEU A 171 6.61 2.20 -12.45
CA LEU A 171 5.93 2.39 -11.15
C LEU A 171 4.40 2.64 -11.24
N LYS A 172 3.71 1.79 -12.01
CA LYS A 172 2.24 1.84 -12.21
C LYS A 172 1.44 1.40 -11.00
N GLY A 173 0.22 1.92 -10.93
CA GLY A 173 -0.83 1.42 -10.05
C GLY A 173 -0.73 1.90 -8.60
N THR A 174 -1.61 1.40 -7.74
CA THR A 174 -1.75 1.91 -6.37
C THR A 174 -0.66 1.45 -5.40
N LEU A 175 0.07 0.37 -5.71
CA LEU A 175 1.06 -0.21 -4.80
C LEU A 175 2.21 0.76 -4.42
N PRO A 176 2.86 1.47 -5.36
CA PRO A 176 3.91 2.42 -5.00
C PRO A 176 3.42 3.50 -4.03
N ILE A 177 2.19 3.98 -4.19
CA ILE A 177 1.59 5.00 -3.32
C ILE A 177 1.33 4.43 -1.91
N LEU A 178 0.77 3.22 -1.81
CA LEU A 178 0.56 2.55 -0.52
C LEU A 178 1.88 2.34 0.22
N TYR A 179 2.93 1.93 -0.49
CA TYR A 179 4.28 1.77 0.06
C TYR A 179 4.83 3.09 0.60
N VAL A 180 4.68 4.19 -0.15
CA VAL A 180 5.09 5.53 0.31
C VAL A 180 4.33 5.93 1.56
N PHE A 181 3.01 5.76 1.60
CA PHE A 181 2.23 6.13 2.78
C PHE A 181 2.59 5.33 4.01
N LEU A 182 2.76 4.01 3.90
CA LEU A 182 3.20 3.18 5.02
C LEU A 182 4.56 3.64 5.55
N ALA A 183 5.57 3.81 4.68
CA ALA A 183 6.89 4.25 5.11
C ALA A 183 6.86 5.66 5.75
N ARG A 184 6.09 6.59 5.17
CA ARG A 184 5.96 7.97 5.67
C ARG A 184 5.10 8.08 6.94
N ALA A 185 4.26 7.09 7.22
CA ALA A 185 3.56 6.91 8.49
C ALA A 185 4.40 6.15 9.52
N ASP A 186 5.71 6.00 9.30
CA ASP A 186 6.65 5.28 10.17
C ASP A 186 6.24 3.82 10.42
N LYS A 187 5.78 3.15 9.36
CA LYS A 187 5.46 1.72 9.36
C LYS A 187 6.56 0.95 8.63
N SER A 188 6.94 -0.21 9.16
CA SER A 188 7.90 -1.11 8.53
C SER A 188 7.22 -2.31 7.88
N ILE A 189 7.31 -2.45 6.56
CA ILE A 189 6.68 -3.57 5.83
C ILE A 189 7.44 -4.88 6.11
N LYS A 190 6.72 -5.97 6.39
CA LYS A 190 7.29 -7.29 6.69
C LYS A 190 7.03 -8.31 5.61
N ASP A 191 5.81 -8.38 5.10
CA ASP A 191 5.44 -9.26 3.99
C ASP A 191 4.45 -8.56 3.07
N VAL A 192 4.53 -8.90 1.79
CA VAL A 192 3.55 -8.48 0.79
C VAL A 192 3.11 -9.69 0.01
N THR A 193 1.84 -10.06 0.20
CA THR A 193 1.23 -11.19 -0.48
C THR A 193 0.21 -10.70 -1.50
N TYR A 194 0.51 -10.96 -2.78
CA TYR A 194 -0.40 -10.69 -3.90
C TYR A 194 -1.39 -11.85 -4.08
N GLY A 195 -2.65 -11.51 -4.38
CA GLY A 195 -3.68 -12.52 -4.55
C GLY A 195 -4.99 -12.01 -5.10
N SER A 196 -6.02 -12.83 -4.91
CA SER A 196 -7.39 -12.48 -5.25
C SER A 196 -8.38 -13.09 -4.25
N LEU A 197 -9.53 -12.45 -4.12
CA LEU A 197 -10.67 -13.01 -3.42
C LEU A 197 -11.40 -14.00 -4.32
N SER A 198 -11.64 -15.18 -3.77
CA SER A 198 -12.61 -16.11 -4.34
C SER A 198 -14.03 -15.52 -4.27
N ALA A 199 -14.98 -16.15 -4.97
CA ALA A 199 -16.39 -15.82 -4.79
C ALA A 199 -16.78 -15.93 -3.31
N GLY A 200 -16.31 -16.92 -2.55
CA GLY A 200 -16.65 -17.09 -1.13
C GLY A 200 -16.15 -15.98 -0.20
N GLY A 201 -15.28 -15.09 -0.66
CA GLY A 201 -14.64 -14.08 0.21
C GLY A 201 -13.34 -14.55 0.85
N GLU A 202 -12.79 -15.69 0.44
CA GLU A 202 -11.46 -16.15 0.86
C GLU A 202 -10.35 -15.48 0.05
N PHE A 203 -9.37 -14.88 0.73
CA PHE A 203 -8.16 -14.33 0.11
C PHE A 203 -7.12 -15.42 -0.14
N GLN A 204 -6.73 -15.59 -1.40
CA GLN A 204 -5.78 -16.62 -1.81
C GLN A 204 -4.64 -16.00 -2.58
N ARG A 205 -3.41 -16.41 -2.25
CA ARG A 205 -2.22 -16.05 -3.04
C ARG A 205 -2.41 -16.54 -4.46
N SER A 206 -2.36 -15.63 -5.43
CA SER A 206 -2.59 -15.90 -6.83
C SER A 206 -1.81 -14.91 -7.69
N HIS A 207 -1.51 -15.31 -8.93
CA HIS A 207 -0.93 -14.40 -9.90
C HIS A 207 -2.02 -13.46 -10.44
N PRO A 208 -1.69 -12.20 -10.77
CA PRO A 208 -2.63 -11.29 -11.41
C PRO A 208 -3.30 -11.94 -12.64
N GLY A 209 -4.63 -11.88 -12.73
CA GLY A 209 -5.40 -12.39 -13.87
C GLY A 209 -6.01 -13.80 -13.70
N ASN A 210 -5.77 -14.49 -12.58
CA ASN A 210 -6.33 -15.84 -12.32
C ASN A 210 -7.82 -15.85 -11.87
N GLY A 211 -8.58 -14.79 -12.14
CA GLY A 211 -9.98 -14.65 -11.73
C GLY A 211 -10.17 -14.24 -10.27
N GLY A 212 -11.41 -13.86 -9.93
CA GLY A 212 -11.75 -13.28 -8.63
C GLY A 212 -11.43 -11.79 -8.51
N THR A 213 -11.64 -11.21 -7.32
CA THR A 213 -11.35 -9.80 -7.05
C THR A 213 -9.87 -9.61 -6.72
N PRO A 214 -9.06 -8.93 -7.55
CA PRO A 214 -7.63 -8.75 -7.27
C PRO A 214 -7.39 -7.99 -5.96
N GLY A 215 -6.35 -8.39 -5.21
CA GLY A 215 -5.96 -7.67 -4.00
C GLY A 215 -4.53 -7.98 -3.53
N VAL A 216 -4.11 -7.24 -2.52
CA VAL A 216 -2.82 -7.40 -1.85
C VAL A 216 -3.04 -7.38 -0.34
N ARG A 217 -2.29 -8.23 0.37
CA ARG A 217 -2.11 -8.16 1.81
C ARG A 217 -0.72 -7.63 2.10
N ILE A 218 -0.62 -6.59 2.91
CA ILE A 218 0.63 -6.00 3.39
C ILE A 218 0.64 -6.16 4.90
N ASP A 219 1.51 -7.03 5.40
CA ASP A 219 1.74 -7.21 6.82
C ASP A 219 2.87 -6.27 7.25
N TYR A 220 2.66 -5.42 8.24
CA TYR A 220 3.62 -4.40 8.68
C TYR A 220 3.66 -4.24 10.20
N ILE A 221 4.70 -3.55 10.69
CA ILE A 221 4.82 -3.14 12.08
C ILE A 221 4.68 -1.62 12.17
N ASP A 222 3.83 -1.14 13.08
CA ASP A 222 3.85 0.26 13.49
C ASP A 222 5.08 0.49 14.37
N ASN A 223 6.04 1.29 13.90
CA ASN A 223 7.31 1.45 14.62
C ASN A 223 7.15 2.19 15.96
N HIS A 224 6.07 2.97 16.11
CA HIS A 224 5.79 3.69 17.35
C HIS A 224 5.29 2.76 18.47
N SER A 225 4.28 1.94 18.19
CA SER A 225 3.67 1.05 19.18
C SER A 225 4.29 -0.36 19.22
N GLY A 226 5.00 -0.77 18.17
CA GLY A 226 5.47 -2.14 17.97
C GLY A 226 4.37 -3.12 17.57
N GLN A 227 3.14 -2.65 17.34
CA GLN A 227 2.01 -3.50 16.96
C GLN A 227 2.19 -4.04 15.54
N GLN A 228 1.80 -5.30 15.34
CA GLN A 228 1.68 -5.89 14.01
C GLN A 228 0.28 -5.60 13.47
N GLN A 229 0.22 -5.00 12.29
CA GLN A 229 -1.02 -4.62 11.63
C GLN A 229 -1.04 -5.14 10.19
N THR A 230 -2.23 -5.24 9.63
CA THR A 230 -2.44 -5.75 8.28
C THR A 230 -3.20 -4.74 7.43
N LEU A 231 -2.70 -4.42 6.24
CA LEU A 231 -3.43 -3.67 5.23
C LEU A 231 -3.83 -4.61 4.09
N TYR A 232 -5.13 -4.69 3.83
CA TYR A 232 -5.67 -5.23 2.60
C TYR A 232 -6.08 -4.10 1.66
N TYR A 233 -5.69 -4.21 0.39
CA TYR A 233 -6.22 -3.36 -0.68
C TYR A 233 -6.79 -4.24 -1.80
N PHE A 234 -8.00 -3.91 -2.25
CA PHE A 234 -8.67 -4.62 -3.34
C PHE A 234 -9.05 -3.69 -4.50
N THR A 235 -8.86 -4.18 -5.73
CA THR A 235 -9.39 -3.53 -6.93
C THR A 235 -10.78 -4.09 -7.22
N THR A 236 -11.84 -3.35 -6.91
CA THR A 236 -13.23 -3.83 -7.04
C THR A 236 -14.22 -2.71 -7.35
N ASP A 237 -15.33 -3.09 -7.98
CA ASP A 237 -16.49 -2.20 -8.15
C ASP A 237 -17.48 -2.45 -7.00
N ILE A 238 -17.68 -1.44 -6.16
CA ILE A 238 -18.56 -1.49 -4.99
C ILE A 238 -19.96 -0.90 -5.25
N SER A 239 -20.33 -0.62 -6.51
CA SER A 239 -21.73 -0.38 -6.86
C SER A 239 -22.57 -1.63 -6.61
N ASP A 240 -23.88 -1.49 -6.47
CA ASP A 240 -24.81 -2.60 -6.25
C ASP A 240 -24.70 -3.65 -7.36
N GLY A 241 -24.50 -3.22 -8.61
CA GLY A 241 -24.23 -4.11 -9.75
C GLY A 241 -22.86 -4.80 -9.68
N GLY A 242 -21.82 -4.06 -9.26
CA GLY A 242 -20.48 -4.59 -9.04
C GLY A 242 -20.46 -5.67 -7.95
N ILE A 243 -21.06 -5.38 -6.79
CA ILE A 243 -21.19 -6.32 -5.68
C ILE A 243 -22.04 -7.55 -6.07
N SER A 244 -23.09 -7.36 -6.87
CA SER A 244 -23.90 -8.49 -7.38
C SER A 244 -23.08 -9.42 -8.27
N SER A 245 -22.21 -8.85 -9.10
CA SER A 245 -21.36 -9.60 -10.03
C SER A 245 -20.17 -10.25 -9.32
N SER A 246 -19.59 -9.57 -8.33
CA SER A 246 -18.37 -9.98 -7.62
C SER A 246 -18.56 -9.82 -6.10
N PRO A 247 -19.32 -10.72 -5.45
CA PRO A 247 -19.73 -10.50 -4.06
C PRO A 247 -18.65 -10.92 -3.04
N GLY A 248 -17.52 -11.45 -3.50
CA GLY A 248 -16.42 -11.90 -2.65
C GLY A 248 -15.85 -10.80 -1.76
N PHE A 249 -15.83 -9.54 -2.24
CA PHE A 249 -15.33 -8.42 -1.44
C PHE A 249 -16.15 -8.17 -0.18
N LEU A 250 -17.48 -8.01 -0.28
CA LEU A 250 -18.30 -7.81 0.92
C LEU A 250 -18.29 -9.04 1.84
N ARG A 251 -18.24 -10.26 1.29
CA ARG A 251 -18.10 -11.47 2.11
C ARG A 251 -16.77 -11.51 2.87
N PHE A 252 -15.68 -11.08 2.24
CA PHE A 252 -14.39 -10.94 2.92
C PHE A 252 -14.50 -9.95 4.08
N CYS A 253 -15.10 -8.78 3.86
CA CYS A 253 -15.30 -7.78 4.90
C CYS A 253 -16.19 -8.29 6.06
N ASP A 254 -17.26 -9.02 5.74
CA ASP A 254 -18.20 -9.62 6.70
C ASP A 254 -17.51 -10.57 7.70
N HIS A 255 -16.49 -11.31 7.27
CA HIS A 255 -15.70 -12.20 8.14
C HIS A 255 -14.95 -11.46 9.26
N PHE A 256 -14.67 -10.16 9.12
CA PHE A 256 -14.04 -9.35 10.17
C PHE A 256 -15.05 -8.77 11.17
N GLY A 257 -16.35 -8.87 10.87
CA GLY A 257 -17.43 -8.38 11.73
C GLY A 257 -17.49 -6.85 11.83
N VAL A 258 -17.87 -6.35 13.01
CA VAL A 258 -18.12 -4.93 13.25
C VAL A 258 -16.83 -4.20 13.65
N GLY A 259 -16.53 -3.11 12.96
CA GLY A 259 -15.36 -2.26 13.20
C GLY A 259 -15.67 -0.76 13.13
N CYS A 260 -14.77 -0.02 12.50
CA CYS A 260 -14.93 1.42 12.22
C CYS A 260 -14.86 1.67 10.71
N SER A 261 -15.54 2.71 10.23
CA SER A 261 -15.47 3.11 8.82
C SER A 261 -14.97 4.54 8.66
N PHE A 262 -14.16 4.74 7.62
CA PHE A 262 -13.76 6.06 7.15
C PHE A 262 -14.33 6.31 5.75
N LEU A 263 -14.90 7.49 5.54
CA LEU A 263 -15.37 7.95 4.24
C LEU A 263 -14.82 9.37 3.99
N LYS A 264 -14.16 9.56 2.86
CA LYS A 264 -13.66 10.88 2.48
C LYS A 264 -13.71 11.02 0.97
N SER A 265 -14.24 12.13 0.51
CA SER A 265 -14.30 12.49 -0.91
C SER A 265 -14.92 11.38 -1.78
N SER A 266 -15.94 10.69 -1.27
CA SER A 266 -16.67 9.60 -1.95
C SER A 266 -17.55 10.06 -3.12
N SER A 267 -17.28 11.25 -3.67
CA SER A 267 -17.94 11.83 -4.86
C SER A 267 -19.48 11.84 -4.77
N TYR A 268 -20.04 11.93 -3.56
CA TYR A 268 -21.47 11.83 -3.29
C TYR A 268 -22.14 10.53 -3.78
N LEU A 269 -21.36 9.49 -4.11
CA LEU A 269 -21.89 8.19 -4.57
C LEU A 269 -22.80 7.54 -3.53
N MET A 270 -22.57 7.82 -2.25
CA MET A 270 -23.40 7.36 -1.14
C MET A 270 -24.78 8.04 -1.06
N PHE A 271 -25.07 9.03 -1.92
CA PHE A 271 -26.42 9.61 -2.11
C PHE A 271 -27.19 8.93 -3.25
N GLU A 272 -26.50 8.18 -4.11
CA GLU A 272 -27.10 7.57 -5.29
C GLU A 272 -27.79 6.23 -4.96
N GLU A 273 -28.79 5.85 -5.76
CA GLU A 273 -29.50 4.57 -5.60
C GLU A 273 -28.64 3.35 -5.96
N GLY A 274 -27.50 3.53 -6.65
CA GLY A 274 -26.63 2.45 -7.10
C GLY A 274 -25.62 1.96 -6.07
N PHE A 275 -25.66 2.46 -4.83
CA PHE A 275 -24.69 2.16 -3.77
C PHE A 275 -25.37 1.80 -2.44
N ASN A 276 -26.61 1.31 -2.48
CA ASN A 276 -27.36 0.98 -1.27
C ASN A 276 -26.67 -0.15 -0.48
N ARG A 277 -26.15 -1.18 -1.16
CA ARG A 277 -25.57 -2.35 -0.49
C ARG A 277 -24.32 -2.01 0.30
N ILE A 278 -23.48 -1.14 -0.24
CA ILE A 278 -22.28 -0.68 0.49
C ILE A 278 -22.66 0.28 1.62
N ARG A 279 -23.70 1.11 1.44
CA ARG A 279 -24.25 1.97 2.50
C ARG A 279 -24.75 1.14 3.67
N ASP A 280 -25.58 0.14 3.39
CA ASP A 280 -26.13 -0.75 4.40
C ASP A 280 -25.01 -1.53 5.10
N PHE A 281 -24.04 -2.06 4.34
CA PHE A 281 -22.86 -2.72 4.93
C PHE A 281 -22.13 -1.81 5.92
N ILE A 282 -21.80 -0.57 5.53
CA ILE A 282 -21.10 0.37 6.41
C ILE A 282 -21.92 0.65 7.67
N LEU A 283 -23.22 0.90 7.54
CA LEU A 283 -24.11 1.18 8.67
C LEU A 283 -24.22 -0.02 9.63
N ASP A 284 -24.31 -1.24 9.09
CA ASP A 284 -24.45 -2.47 9.88
C ASP A 284 -23.13 -2.91 10.55
N HIS A 285 -21.98 -2.57 9.95
CA HIS A 285 -20.65 -3.07 10.35
C HIS A 285 -19.77 -2.01 10.99
N SER A 286 -20.31 -0.85 11.36
CA SER A 286 -19.51 0.23 11.95
C SER A 286 -20.09 0.68 13.29
N LYS A 287 -19.28 0.59 14.35
CA LYS A 287 -19.55 1.29 15.63
C LYS A 287 -19.34 2.79 15.48
N THR A 288 -18.40 3.18 14.63
CA THR A 288 -18.05 4.57 14.38
C THR A 288 -17.82 4.77 12.90
N ILE A 289 -18.40 5.83 12.36
CA ILE A 289 -18.20 6.27 10.98
C ILE A 289 -17.65 7.69 11.04
N VAL A 290 -16.41 7.87 10.57
CA VAL A 290 -15.84 9.20 10.34
C VAL A 290 -16.03 9.54 8.88
N GLN A 291 -16.72 10.64 8.59
CA GLN A 291 -17.04 11.03 7.21
C GLN A 291 -17.00 12.53 6.96
N ASP A 292 -16.78 12.92 5.71
CA ASP A 292 -17.05 14.27 5.21
C ASP A 292 -18.45 14.38 4.58
N ASP A 293 -18.80 15.57 4.08
CA ASP A 293 -20.13 15.87 3.51
C ASP A 293 -20.48 15.02 2.28
N ALA A 294 -19.51 14.33 1.66
CA ALA A 294 -19.72 13.46 0.51
C ALA A 294 -20.00 11.99 0.90
N GLY A 295 -19.98 11.67 2.20
CA GLY A 295 -20.25 10.35 2.77
C GLY A 295 -21.73 9.97 2.78
N ILE A 296 -22.16 9.17 3.76
CA ILE A 296 -23.53 8.72 3.93
C ILE A 296 -24.42 9.90 4.38
N PRO A 297 -25.53 10.18 3.67
CA PRO A 297 -26.47 11.23 4.04
C PRO A 297 -27.02 11.00 5.46
N LEU A 298 -26.97 12.03 6.28
CA LEU A 298 -27.67 12.05 7.57
C LEU A 298 -29.13 12.43 7.33
N ALA A 299 -30.06 11.67 7.91
CA ALA A 299 -31.49 11.92 7.86
C ALA A 299 -31.93 13.04 8.82
#